data_AF-A0A510HGH5-F1
#
_entry.id   AF-A0A510HGH5-F1
#
_cell.length_a   1.000
_cell.length_b   1.000
_cell.length_c   1.000
_cell.angle_alpha   90.00
_cell.angle_beta   90.00
_cell.angle_gamma   90.00
#
_symmetry.space_group_name_H-M   'P 1'
#
loop_
_entity.id
_entity.type
_entity.pdbx_description
1 polymer ?
#
loop_
_entity_poly.entity_id
_entity_poly.type
_entity_poly.pdbx_seq_one_letter_code
_entity_poly.pdbx_strand_id
1 'polypeptide(L)'
;MRFGELSGKDLEVLRREITEYYQTYYAELRSRLQDHELAIPSRAVPEHLKGYRRVVTVMGQDGLVVTHWPNAWGDEFEFHLSPGKPVRELVAEECAGERVVDYAPGTDFGIREMTEPLRLVMEGREVWRAPWTRLEVSSRLDAWRDTGRARRAALEDLVRYVGLSEELLSEGRA
;
A
#
# COMPACT_ATOMS: atom_id res chain seq x y z
N MET A 1 -0.62 16.98 7.71
CA MET A 1 0.35 17.94 7.12
C MET A 1 0.06 17.98 5.62
N ARG A 2 -0.17 19.16 5.06
CA ARG A 2 -0.66 19.37 3.68
C ARG A 2 0.49 19.71 2.74
N PHE A 3 0.30 19.58 1.42
CA PHE A 3 1.37 19.87 0.45
C PHE A 3 1.96 21.27 0.60
N GLY A 4 1.11 22.29 0.76
CA GLY A 4 1.53 23.68 0.93
C GLY A 4 2.25 24.00 2.24
N GLU A 5 2.41 23.02 3.15
CA GLU A 5 3.16 23.11 4.40
C GLU A 5 4.58 22.49 4.28
N LEU A 6 4.88 21.81 3.17
CA LEU A 6 6.13 21.09 2.93
C LEU A 6 7.14 21.93 2.14
N SER A 7 8.40 21.94 2.57
CA SER A 7 9.50 22.41 1.72
C SER A 7 9.95 21.30 0.75
N GLY A 8 10.72 21.67 -0.29
CA GLY A 8 11.34 20.69 -1.18
C GLY A 8 12.26 19.69 -0.45
N LYS A 9 12.83 20.07 0.70
CA LYS A 9 13.60 19.15 1.55
C LYS A 9 12.71 18.12 2.23
N ASP A 10 11.52 18.53 2.68
CA ASP A 10 10.56 17.63 3.34
C ASP A 10 9.95 16.66 2.35
N LEU A 11 9.71 17.09 1.10
CA LEU A 11 9.32 16.22 -0.01
C LEU A 11 10.39 15.18 -0.35
N GLU A 12 11.67 15.56 -0.39
CA GLU A 12 12.77 14.61 -0.62
C GLU A 12 12.97 13.62 0.55
N VAL A 13 12.77 14.07 1.79
CA VAL A 13 12.77 13.19 2.97
C VAL A 13 11.59 12.21 2.89
N LEU A 14 10.38 12.69 2.61
CA LEU A 14 9.17 11.88 2.48
C LEU A 14 9.29 10.84 1.34
N ARG A 15 9.81 11.24 0.18
CA ARG A 15 10.10 10.37 -0.96
C ARG A 15 11.03 9.23 -0.56
N ARG A 16 12.09 9.52 0.20
CA ARG A 16 13.03 8.52 0.71
C ARG A 16 12.38 7.60 1.75
N GLU A 17 11.73 8.16 2.76
CA GLU A 17 11.04 7.40 3.83
C GLU A 17 10.04 6.39 3.27
N ILE A 18 9.22 6.80 2.29
CA ILE A 18 8.26 5.92 1.61
C ILE A 18 8.96 4.84 0.77
N THR A 19 10.03 5.19 0.06
CA THR A 19 10.80 4.23 -0.75
C THR A 19 11.47 3.17 0.14
N GLU A 20 12.16 3.59 1.21
CA GLU A 20 12.82 2.71 2.17
C GLU A 20 11.81 1.78 2.88
N TYR A 21 10.61 2.29 3.21
CA TYR A 21 9.53 1.49 3.78
C TYR A 21 9.08 0.36 2.83
N TYR A 22 8.72 0.67 1.59
CA TYR A 22 8.20 -0.37 0.69
C TYR A 22 9.28 -1.32 0.17
N GLN A 23 10.53 -0.84 0.02
CA GLN A 23 11.68 -1.72 -0.20
C GLN A 23 11.84 -2.72 0.95
N THR A 24 11.73 -2.25 2.21
CA THR A 24 11.79 -3.13 3.38
C THR A 24 10.61 -4.11 3.42
N TYR A 25 9.38 -3.66 3.18
CA TYR A 25 8.18 -4.49 3.16
C TYR A 25 8.30 -5.64 2.15
N TYR A 26 8.67 -5.35 0.89
CA TYR A 26 8.79 -6.39 -0.13
C TYR A 26 10.03 -7.27 0.02
N ALA A 27 11.12 -6.76 0.60
CA ALA A 27 12.27 -7.58 0.97
C ALA A 27 11.92 -8.59 2.07
N GLU A 28 11.27 -8.16 3.16
CA GLU A 28 10.79 -9.04 4.23
C GLU A 28 9.78 -10.05 3.67
N LEU A 29 8.77 -9.59 2.92
CA LEU A 29 7.73 -10.47 2.38
C LEU A 29 8.29 -11.55 1.46
N ARG A 30 9.28 -11.24 0.60
CA ARG A 30 9.96 -12.25 -0.22
C ARG A 30 10.82 -13.19 0.61
N SER A 31 11.55 -12.67 1.60
CA SER A 31 12.34 -13.49 2.54
C SER A 31 11.45 -14.52 3.21
N ARG A 32 10.29 -14.11 3.72
CA ARG A 32 9.29 -14.97 4.40
C ARG A 32 8.50 -15.90 3.49
N LEU A 33 8.51 -15.68 2.17
CA LEU A 33 7.98 -16.63 1.18
C LEU A 33 9.01 -17.65 0.68
N GLN A 34 10.30 -17.37 0.90
CA GLN A 34 11.39 -18.32 0.67
C GLN A 34 11.69 -19.15 1.93
N ASP A 35 11.48 -18.56 3.10
CA ASP A 35 11.50 -19.20 4.41
C ASP A 35 10.45 -20.33 4.49
N HIS A 36 10.91 -21.54 4.78
CA HIS A 36 10.04 -22.72 4.91
C HIS A 36 9.51 -22.91 6.34
N GLU A 37 10.01 -22.18 7.35
CA GLU A 37 9.58 -22.31 8.74
C GLU A 37 8.12 -21.89 8.95
N LEU A 38 7.66 -20.86 8.24
CA LEU A 38 6.25 -20.41 8.27
C LEU A 38 5.27 -21.41 7.63
N ALA A 39 5.75 -22.49 7.01
CA ALA A 39 4.96 -23.57 6.40
C ALA A 39 3.87 -23.13 5.40
N ILE A 40 3.92 -21.90 4.90
CA ILE A 40 2.85 -21.31 4.07
C ILE A 40 2.75 -22.08 2.75
N PRO A 41 1.61 -22.73 2.46
CA PRO A 41 1.45 -23.39 1.16
C PRO A 41 1.46 -22.30 0.08
N SER A 42 2.42 -22.32 -0.84
CA SER A 42 2.53 -21.26 -1.87
C SER A 42 1.19 -21.01 -2.60
N ARG A 43 0.40 -22.06 -2.86
CA ARG A 43 -0.96 -21.97 -3.43
C ARG A 43 -1.99 -21.13 -2.64
N ALA A 44 -1.75 -20.85 -1.36
CA ALA A 44 -2.63 -20.04 -0.51
C ALA A 44 -2.30 -18.53 -0.61
N VAL A 45 -1.05 -18.20 -0.93
CA VAL A 45 -0.59 -16.82 -1.12
C VAL A 45 -1.01 -16.33 -2.51
N PRO A 46 -1.60 -15.13 -2.66
CA PRO A 46 -1.91 -14.55 -3.95
C PRO A 46 -0.66 -14.29 -4.80
N GLU A 47 -0.77 -14.47 -6.12
CA GLU A 47 0.30 -14.13 -7.06
C GLU A 47 0.75 -12.67 -6.94
N HIS A 48 -0.15 -11.75 -6.57
CA HIS A 48 0.20 -10.34 -6.37
C HIS A 48 1.17 -10.08 -5.20
N LEU A 49 1.50 -11.07 -4.38
CA LEU A 49 2.54 -10.97 -3.34
C LEU A 49 3.86 -11.67 -3.71
N LYS A 50 3.85 -12.67 -4.61
CA LYS A 50 5.01 -13.56 -4.88
C LYS A 50 6.10 -13.01 -5.80
N GLY A 51 5.99 -11.77 -6.27
CA GLY A 51 6.86 -11.22 -7.32
C GLY A 51 7.12 -9.74 -7.17
N TYR A 52 7.89 -9.17 -8.08
CA TYR A 52 8.33 -7.77 -8.02
C TYR A 52 7.18 -6.78 -8.21
N ARG A 53 7.21 -5.62 -7.55
CA ARG A 53 6.09 -4.67 -7.62
C ARG A 53 6.52 -3.25 -7.95
N ARG A 54 5.71 -2.60 -8.79
CA ARG A 54 5.79 -1.17 -9.08
C ARG A 54 4.88 -0.45 -8.09
N VAL A 55 5.46 0.40 -7.26
CA VAL A 55 4.77 1.19 -6.24
C VAL A 55 4.73 2.63 -6.72
N VAL A 56 3.53 3.14 -6.98
CA VAL A 56 3.32 4.52 -7.44
C VAL A 56 2.76 5.33 -6.29
N THR A 57 3.56 6.27 -5.78
CA THR A 57 3.14 7.22 -4.75
C THR A 57 2.79 8.55 -5.40
N VAL A 58 1.64 9.12 -5.05
CA VAL A 58 1.21 10.45 -5.50
C VAL A 58 0.89 11.32 -4.29
N MET A 59 1.68 12.39 -4.09
CA MET A 59 1.39 13.43 -3.09
C MET A 59 0.34 14.39 -3.65
N GLY A 60 -0.88 14.31 -3.12
CA GLY A 60 -1.97 15.24 -3.38
C GLY A 60 -1.87 16.50 -2.51
N GLN A 61 -2.93 17.31 -2.54
CA GLN A 61 -3.04 18.56 -1.77
C GLN A 61 -3.04 18.33 -0.25
N ASP A 62 -3.72 17.29 0.22
CA ASP A 62 -4.09 17.04 1.61
C ASP A 62 -3.60 15.69 2.18
N GLY A 63 -2.88 14.90 1.37
CA GLY A 63 -2.32 13.61 1.76
C GLY A 63 -1.67 12.88 0.59
N LEU A 64 -1.45 11.57 0.75
CA LEU A 64 -0.87 10.67 -0.24
C LEU A 64 -1.88 9.61 -0.70
N VAL A 65 -1.75 9.20 -1.97
CA VAL A 65 -2.22 7.92 -2.49
C VAL A 65 -1.01 7.06 -2.83
N VAL A 66 -1.05 5.77 -2.52
CA VAL A 66 -0.08 4.78 -2.98
C VAL A 66 -0.81 3.63 -3.65
N THR A 67 -0.49 3.33 -4.91
CA THR A 67 -1.00 2.16 -5.63
C THR A 67 0.11 1.16 -5.93
N HIS A 68 -0.17 -0.11 -5.70
CA HIS A 68 0.77 -1.23 -5.84
C HIS A 68 0.39 -2.05 -7.06
N TRP A 69 1.33 -2.29 -7.97
CA TRP A 69 1.09 -2.89 -9.27
C TRP A 69 2.00 -4.11 -9.50
N PRO A 70 1.51 -5.18 -10.17
CA PRO A 70 2.36 -6.25 -10.66
C PRO A 70 3.46 -5.71 -11.58
N ASN A 71 4.72 -6.02 -11.30
CA ASN A 71 5.85 -5.79 -12.21
C ASN A 71 6.53 -7.13 -12.55
N ALA A 72 6.97 -7.29 -13.79
CA ALA A 72 7.66 -8.49 -14.28
C ALA A 72 9.19 -8.36 -14.22
N TRP A 73 9.72 -7.13 -14.19
CA TRP A 73 11.14 -6.87 -14.48
C TRP A 73 11.99 -6.51 -13.26
N GLY A 74 11.38 -6.04 -12.17
CA GLY A 74 12.06 -5.63 -10.95
C GLY A 74 11.12 -4.83 -10.04
N ASP A 75 11.56 -4.53 -8.82
CA ASP A 75 10.81 -3.58 -7.98
C ASP A 75 11.08 -2.16 -8.47
N GLU A 76 10.03 -1.34 -8.49
CA GLU A 76 10.05 0.02 -9.01
C GLU A 76 9.30 0.93 -8.04
N PHE A 77 9.87 2.09 -7.71
CA PHE A 77 9.33 3.01 -6.70
C PHE A 77 9.26 4.41 -7.28
N GLU A 78 8.04 4.87 -7.56
CA GLU A 78 7.75 6.18 -8.14
C GLU A 78 7.15 7.12 -7.09
N PHE A 79 7.48 8.41 -7.19
CA PHE A 79 6.96 9.46 -6.34
C PHE A 79 6.63 10.70 -7.16
N HIS A 80 5.35 10.98 -7.30
CA HIS A 80 4.79 12.07 -8.11
C HIS A 80 4.11 13.12 -7.26
N LEU A 81 4.01 14.35 -7.78
CA LEU A 81 3.33 15.47 -7.14
C LEU A 81 2.08 15.85 -7.93
N SER A 82 0.92 15.92 -7.25
CA SER A 82 -0.35 16.38 -7.82
C SER A 82 -1.00 17.41 -6.86
N PRO A 83 -0.32 18.53 -6.58
CA PRO A 83 -0.66 19.43 -5.46
C PRO A 83 -1.98 20.19 -5.63
N GLY A 84 -2.56 20.17 -6.83
CA GLY A 84 -3.88 20.73 -7.14
C GLY A 84 -5.05 19.76 -6.97
N LYS A 85 -4.81 18.49 -6.61
CA LYS A 85 -5.86 17.47 -6.40
C LYS A 85 -5.86 16.96 -4.97
N PRO A 86 -7.00 16.95 -4.24
CA PRO A 86 -7.10 16.25 -2.97
C PRO A 86 -7.09 14.72 -3.18
N VAL A 87 -6.72 13.98 -2.13
CA VAL A 87 -6.59 12.51 -2.15
C VAL A 87 -7.86 11.81 -2.65
N ARG A 88 -9.06 12.26 -2.26
CA ARG A 88 -10.33 11.70 -2.76
C ARG A 88 -10.47 11.71 -4.30
N GLU A 89 -9.88 12.69 -4.97
CA GLU A 89 -9.95 12.85 -6.44
C GLU A 89 -8.87 12.00 -7.13
N LEU A 90 -7.69 11.88 -6.53
CA LEU A 90 -6.67 10.90 -6.94
C LEU A 90 -7.17 9.45 -6.79
N VAL A 91 -7.87 9.14 -5.69
CA VAL A 91 -8.52 7.83 -5.49
C VAL A 91 -9.58 7.57 -6.55
N ALA A 92 -10.41 8.56 -6.89
CA ALA A 92 -11.42 8.41 -7.94
C ALA A 92 -10.77 8.11 -9.31
N GLU A 93 -9.64 8.73 -9.64
CA GLU A 93 -8.89 8.45 -10.87
C GLU A 93 -8.36 6.99 -10.92
N GLU A 94 -7.86 6.48 -9.80
CA GLU A 94 -7.45 5.06 -9.64
C GLU A 94 -8.64 4.07 -9.55
N CYS A 95 -9.86 4.57 -9.36
CA CYS A 95 -11.09 3.80 -9.13
C CYS A 95 -12.17 3.99 -10.21
N ALA A 96 -11.77 4.32 -11.44
CA ALA A 96 -12.68 4.54 -12.58
C ALA A 96 -13.79 5.60 -12.36
N GLY A 97 -13.53 6.57 -11.49
CA GLY A 97 -14.45 7.64 -11.08
C GLY A 97 -15.16 7.38 -9.74
N GLU A 98 -15.06 6.17 -9.18
CA GLU A 98 -15.81 5.81 -7.97
C GLU A 98 -15.28 6.49 -6.71
N ARG A 99 -16.21 7.01 -5.90
CA ARG A 99 -15.92 7.74 -4.66
C ARG A 99 -15.80 6.81 -3.45
N VAL A 100 -14.90 5.81 -3.56
CA VAL A 100 -14.67 4.80 -2.51
C VAL A 100 -14.02 5.35 -1.24
N VAL A 101 -13.43 6.55 -1.29
CA VAL A 101 -12.92 7.28 -0.13
C VAL A 101 -13.58 8.65 -0.05
N ASP A 102 -14.36 8.87 1.02
CA ASP A 102 -14.92 10.18 1.35
C ASP A 102 -14.47 10.65 2.74
N TYR A 103 -14.29 11.96 2.87
CA TYR A 103 -13.89 12.69 4.07
C TYR A 103 -14.17 14.19 3.88
N ALA A 104 -14.32 14.94 4.98
CA ALA A 104 -14.57 16.37 4.91
C ALA A 104 -13.29 17.16 4.55
N PRO A 105 -13.34 18.20 3.70
CA PRO A 105 -12.14 18.90 3.24
C PRO A 105 -11.22 19.37 4.38
N GLY A 106 -10.00 18.86 4.40
CA GLY A 106 -8.96 19.26 5.33
C GLY A 106 -8.97 18.58 6.71
N THR A 107 -9.82 17.59 6.96
CA THR A 107 -9.72 16.71 8.16
C THR A 107 -8.57 15.72 8.04
N ASP A 108 -7.96 15.34 9.16
CA ASP A 108 -7.15 14.12 9.22
C ASP A 108 -8.07 12.90 9.07
N PHE A 109 -7.95 12.17 7.96
CA PHE A 109 -8.70 10.94 7.67
C PHE A 109 -7.94 9.66 8.05
N GLY A 110 -6.79 9.80 8.71
CA GLY A 110 -5.94 8.72 9.18
C GLY A 110 -5.18 8.03 8.05
N ILE A 111 -5.13 6.70 8.13
CA ILE A 111 -4.66 5.80 7.07
C ILE A 111 -5.86 4.91 6.69
N ARG A 112 -6.08 4.67 5.40
CA ARG A 112 -7.08 3.69 4.91
C ARG A 112 -6.46 2.85 3.80
N GLU A 113 -6.92 1.62 3.66
CA GLU A 113 -6.35 0.65 2.72
C GLU A 113 -7.43 -0.17 2.02
N MET A 114 -7.20 -0.48 0.74
CA MET A 114 -7.91 -1.48 -0.04
C MET A 114 -6.93 -2.60 -0.40
N THR A 115 -7.06 -3.73 0.30
CA THR A 115 -6.26 -4.95 0.13
C THR A 115 -6.61 -5.78 -1.12
N GLU A 116 -7.70 -5.42 -1.80
CA GLU A 116 -8.14 -6.03 -3.04
C GLU A 116 -8.43 -4.95 -4.11
N PRO A 117 -8.22 -5.27 -5.41
CA PRO A 117 -8.66 -4.42 -6.52
C PRO A 117 -10.15 -4.10 -6.44
N LEU A 118 -10.52 -2.83 -6.67
CA LEU A 118 -11.91 -2.45 -6.88
C LEU A 118 -12.49 -3.22 -8.09
N ARG A 119 -13.72 -3.73 -7.96
CA ARG A 119 -14.41 -4.51 -8.99
C ARG A 119 -15.76 -3.89 -9.27
N LEU A 120 -16.01 -3.52 -10.53
CA LEU A 120 -17.30 -3.03 -10.99
C LEU A 120 -18.10 -4.19 -11.58
N VAL A 121 -19.28 -4.44 -11.02
CA VAL A 121 -20.15 -5.55 -11.40
C VAL A 121 -21.49 -5.01 -11.89
N MET A 122 -21.84 -5.31 -13.14
CA MET A 122 -23.14 -4.99 -13.74
C MET A 122 -23.84 -6.29 -14.13
N GLU A 123 -25.13 -6.41 -13.80
CA GLU A 123 -25.96 -7.60 -14.11
C GLU A 123 -25.31 -8.94 -13.67
N GLY A 124 -24.56 -8.92 -12.56
CA GLY A 124 -23.84 -10.09 -12.03
C GLY A 124 -22.53 -10.44 -12.76
N ARG A 125 -22.06 -9.60 -13.69
CA ARG A 125 -20.79 -9.77 -14.42
C ARG A 125 -19.79 -8.69 -14.04
N GLU A 126 -18.54 -9.06 -13.79
CA GLU A 126 -17.45 -8.10 -13.63
C GLU A 126 -17.17 -7.45 -15.00
N VAL A 127 -17.41 -6.14 -15.11
CA VAL A 127 -17.22 -5.36 -16.34
C VAL A 127 -15.93 -4.56 -16.34
N TRP A 128 -15.38 -4.27 -15.16
CA TRP A 128 -14.07 -3.64 -14.98
C TRP A 128 -13.48 -4.04 -13.62
N ARG A 129 -12.16 -4.07 -13.55
CA ARG A 129 -11.38 -4.27 -12.33
C ARG A 129 -10.22 -3.29 -12.31
N ALA A 130 -9.90 -2.75 -11.13
CA ALA A 130 -8.70 -1.96 -10.93
C ALA A 130 -7.43 -2.76 -11.31
N PRO A 131 -6.50 -2.17 -12.07
CA PRO A 131 -5.25 -2.84 -12.46
C PRO A 131 -4.19 -2.84 -11.35
N TRP A 132 -4.33 -2.01 -10.32
CA TRP A 132 -3.55 -2.10 -9.07
C TRP A 132 -4.06 -3.25 -8.19
N THR A 133 -3.21 -3.77 -7.31
CA THR A 133 -3.50 -4.90 -6.41
C THR A 133 -3.65 -4.53 -4.94
N ARG A 134 -3.12 -3.36 -4.54
CA ARG A 134 -3.33 -2.73 -3.23
C ARG A 134 -3.35 -1.20 -3.42
N LEU A 135 -4.21 -0.51 -2.68
CA LEU A 135 -4.27 0.96 -2.65
C LEU A 135 -4.28 1.41 -1.18
N GLU A 136 -3.29 2.22 -0.76
CA GLU A 136 -3.24 2.86 0.56
C GLU A 136 -3.41 4.38 0.40
N VAL A 137 -4.11 5.03 1.34
CA VAL A 137 -4.21 6.49 1.42
C VAL A 137 -3.93 6.99 2.83
N SER A 138 -3.30 8.17 2.94
CA SER A 138 -2.97 8.75 4.25
C SER A 138 -2.91 10.28 4.23
N SER A 139 -3.52 10.91 5.23
CA SER A 139 -3.27 12.31 5.62
C SER A 139 -2.09 12.45 6.60
N ARG A 140 -1.56 11.32 7.08
CA ARG A 140 -0.43 11.20 8.02
C ARG A 140 0.86 10.82 7.27
N LEU A 141 1.69 11.82 6.98
CA LEU A 141 2.90 11.66 6.17
C LEU A 141 4.04 10.94 6.92
N ASP A 142 3.97 10.85 8.25
CA ASP A 142 4.91 10.15 9.13
C ASP A 142 4.76 8.62 9.11
N ALA A 143 3.69 8.09 8.48
CA ALA A 143 3.31 6.68 8.52
C ALA A 143 4.40 5.70 8.03
N TRP A 144 5.29 6.14 7.15
CA TRP A 144 6.33 5.33 6.50
C TRP A 144 7.70 5.41 7.18
N ARG A 145 7.85 6.16 8.29
CA ARG A 145 9.15 6.36 8.96
C ARG A 145 9.74 5.14 9.65
N ASP A 146 8.89 4.19 10.04
CA ASP A 146 9.31 2.99 10.77
C ASP A 146 9.48 1.80 9.81
N THR A 147 10.72 1.46 9.45
CA THR A 147 11.00 0.23 8.68
C THR A 147 10.75 -1.05 9.51
N GLY A 148 10.63 -0.95 10.83
CA GLY A 148 10.10 -2.01 11.68
C GLY A 148 8.61 -2.25 11.41
N ARG A 149 7.81 -1.18 11.24
CA ARG A 149 6.39 -1.27 10.80
C ARG A 149 6.29 -1.93 9.42
N ALA A 150 7.20 -1.62 8.50
CA ALA A 150 7.24 -2.29 7.18
C ALA A 150 7.39 -3.81 7.30
N ARG A 151 8.28 -4.30 8.17
CA ARG A 151 8.47 -5.75 8.42
C ARG A 151 7.26 -6.38 9.11
N ARG A 152 6.68 -5.71 10.11
CA ARG A 152 5.47 -6.18 10.80
C ARG A 152 4.28 -6.27 9.83
N ALA A 153 4.06 -5.26 8.99
CA ALA A 153 3.02 -5.27 7.97
C ALA A 153 3.21 -6.43 6.95
N ALA A 154 4.44 -6.70 6.52
CA ALA A 154 4.74 -7.84 5.64
C ALA A 154 4.39 -9.19 6.29
N LEU A 155 4.67 -9.36 7.58
CA LEU A 155 4.28 -10.55 8.35
C LEU A 155 2.76 -10.62 8.55
N GLU A 156 2.11 -9.52 8.93
CA GLU A 156 0.65 -9.42 9.13
C GLU A 156 -0.13 -9.72 7.84
N ASP A 157 0.34 -9.26 6.68
CA ASP A 157 -0.24 -9.58 5.38
C ASP A 157 -0.04 -11.07 5.02
N LEU A 158 1.09 -11.69 5.37
CA LEU A 158 1.33 -13.12 5.14
C LEU A 158 0.52 -14.03 6.08
N VAL A 159 0.36 -13.65 7.36
CA VAL A 159 -0.42 -14.40 8.36
C VAL A 159 -1.85 -14.70 7.87
N ARG A 160 -2.47 -13.79 7.11
CA ARG A 160 -3.81 -13.99 6.51
C ARG A 160 -3.91 -15.18 5.56
N TYR A 161 -2.80 -15.68 5.02
CA TYR A 161 -2.75 -16.79 4.07
C TYR A 161 -2.23 -18.10 4.67
N VAL A 162 -1.82 -18.08 5.95
CA VAL A 162 -1.49 -19.29 6.70
C VAL A 162 -2.68 -19.68 7.56
N GLY A 163 -3.14 -20.92 7.44
CA GLY A 163 -4.23 -21.46 8.26
C GLY A 163 -3.81 -21.80 9.69
N LEU A 164 -2.99 -20.93 10.32
CA LEU A 164 -2.42 -21.14 11.64
C LEU A 164 -3.19 -20.36 12.70
N SER A 165 -3.25 -20.92 13.90
CA SER A 165 -3.76 -20.30 15.13
C SER A 165 -2.94 -19.05 15.51
N GLU A 166 -3.53 -18.20 16.36
CA GLU A 166 -3.00 -16.88 16.75
C GLU A 166 -1.61 -16.93 17.46
N GLU A 167 -1.09 -18.12 17.75
CA GLU A 167 0.10 -18.37 18.56
C GLU A 167 1.38 -17.72 17.99
N LEU A 168 1.59 -17.74 16.67
CA LEU A 168 2.75 -17.09 16.03
C LEU A 168 2.75 -15.56 16.15
N LEU A 169 1.61 -14.90 16.40
CA LEU A 169 1.57 -13.46 16.66
C LEU A 169 2.07 -13.10 18.07
N SER A 170 2.26 -14.09 18.95
CA SER A 170 2.76 -13.88 20.32
C SER A 170 4.28 -13.80 20.41
N GLU A 171 5.02 -14.51 19.55
CA GLU A 171 6.49 -14.59 19.59
C GLU A 171 7.17 -13.28 19.15
N GLY A 172 6.46 -12.42 18.41
CA GLY A 172 6.91 -11.06 18.06
C GLY A 172 6.82 -10.03 19.20
N ARG A 173 6.72 -10.45 20.47
CA ARG A 173 6.55 -9.58 21.65
C ARG A 173 7.55 -9.83 22.80
N ALA A 174 8.65 -10.55 22.55
CA ALA A 174 9.75 -10.75 23.50
C ALA A 174 10.90 -9.75 23.25
#